data_AF-A0A085UNR0-F1
#
_entry.id   AF-A0A085UNR0-F1
#
_cell.length_a   1.000
_cell.length_b   1.000
_cell.length_c   1.000
_cell.angle_alpha   90.00
_cell.angle_beta   90.00
_cell.angle_gamma   90.00
#
_symmetry.space_group_name_H-M   'P 1'
#
loop_
_entity.id
_entity.type
_entity.pdbx_description
1 polymer ?
#
loop_
_entity_poly.entity_id
_entity_poly.type
_entity_poly.pdbx_seq_one_letter_code
_entity_poly.pdbx_strand_id
1 'polypeptide(L)'
;MATDIPGAPPPIHHAPHAGMVERFPTGQVVYLAPLPLPTDLPAQDYGHAVGEVNDTYLDFGVGLPPVFAWQMGLGTPFWVIWFMGLFAPALVWLLTLSNGLGFEQATQNALEFIPYGLEVGAWAALAPLAIYLFITFNHLDKYNEIVPTRFNRQRREVC
;
A
#
# COMPACT_ATOMS: atom_id res chain seq x y z
N MET A 1 -42.44 7.35 -31.87
CA MET A 1 -43.00 7.26 -30.50
C MET A 1 -42.74 5.84 -30.01
N ALA A 2 -41.72 5.63 -29.18
CA ALA A 2 -41.43 4.33 -28.59
C ALA A 2 -42.29 4.18 -27.34
N THR A 3 -43.08 3.11 -27.29
CA THR A 3 -43.87 2.70 -26.13
C THR A 3 -42.95 2.16 -25.04
N ASP A 4 -42.88 2.87 -23.91
CA ASP A 4 -42.17 2.41 -22.72
C ASP A 4 -42.87 1.17 -22.11
N ILE A 5 -42.10 0.09 -21.97
CA ILE A 5 -42.55 -1.15 -21.34
C ILE A 5 -42.33 -1.01 -19.83
N PRO A 6 -43.38 -1.11 -18.98
CA PRO A 6 -43.22 -0.98 -17.54
C PRO A 6 -42.45 -2.19 -17.00
N GLY A 7 -41.22 -1.96 -16.53
CA GLY A 7 -40.38 -2.97 -15.86
C GLY A 7 -39.06 -3.31 -16.56
N ALA A 8 -38.74 -2.72 -17.71
CA ALA A 8 -37.40 -2.82 -18.29
C ALA A 8 -36.43 -1.85 -17.57
N PRO A 9 -35.18 -2.23 -17.28
CA PRO A 9 -34.19 -1.29 -16.79
C PRO A 9 -34.02 -0.15 -17.81
N PRO A 10 -33.92 1.12 -17.36
CA PRO A 10 -33.87 2.25 -18.28
C PRO A 10 -32.69 2.13 -19.25
N PRO A 11 -32.82 2.63 -20.49
CA PRO A 11 -31.73 2.63 -21.48
C PRO A 11 -30.47 3.25 -20.87
N ILE A 12 -29.29 2.65 -21.10
CA ILE A 12 -28.00 3.07 -20.52
C ILE A 12 -27.69 4.56 -20.77
N HIS A 13 -28.25 5.15 -21.84
CA HIS A 13 -28.13 6.57 -22.16
C HIS A 13 -28.93 7.53 -21.24
N HIS A 14 -29.80 7.00 -20.36
CA HIS A 14 -30.61 7.74 -19.38
C HIS A 14 -30.36 7.32 -17.93
N ALA A 15 -29.17 6.81 -17.60
CA ALA A 15 -28.84 6.50 -16.21
C ALA A 15 -28.83 7.78 -15.33
N PRO A 16 -29.47 7.76 -14.14
CA PRO A 16 -29.56 8.93 -13.26
C PRO A 16 -28.18 9.46 -12.86
N HIS A 17 -28.03 10.78 -12.78
CA HIS A 17 -26.79 11.43 -12.33
C HIS A 17 -27.07 12.50 -11.26
N ALA A 18 -26.06 12.81 -10.45
CA ALA A 18 -26.15 13.86 -9.44
C ALA A 18 -26.60 15.19 -10.06
N GLY A 19 -27.55 15.85 -9.42
CA GLY A 19 -28.16 17.09 -9.90
C GLY A 19 -29.25 16.90 -10.96
N MET A 20 -29.49 15.67 -11.43
CA MET A 20 -30.64 15.37 -12.29
C MET A 20 -31.94 15.58 -11.52
N VAL A 21 -32.90 16.27 -12.16
CA VAL A 21 -34.24 16.48 -11.62
C VAL A 21 -35.25 15.85 -12.57
N GLU A 22 -35.96 14.85 -12.10
CA GLU A 22 -37.03 14.19 -12.86
C GLU A 22 -38.38 14.69 -12.34
N ARG A 23 -39.18 15.28 -13.23
CA ARG A 23 -40.50 15.84 -12.89
C ARG A 23 -41.59 14.89 -13.37
N PHE A 24 -42.55 14.62 -12.50
CA PHE A 24 -43.75 13.85 -12.82
C PHE A 24 -44.98 14.64 -12.34
N PRO A 25 -46.21 14.32 -12.81
CA PRO A 25 -47.38 15.17 -12.59
C PRO A 25 -47.69 15.49 -11.12
N THR A 26 -47.25 14.64 -10.18
CA THR A 26 -47.49 14.80 -8.75
C THR A 26 -46.28 15.29 -7.96
N GLY A 27 -45.13 15.53 -8.60
CA GLY A 27 -43.92 15.96 -7.89
C GLY A 27 -42.64 15.96 -8.70
N GLN A 28 -41.52 16.02 -7.99
CA GLN A 28 -40.18 15.93 -8.58
C GLN A 28 -39.26 15.07 -7.72
N VAL A 29 -38.41 14.28 -8.36
CA VAL A 29 -37.31 13.55 -7.74
C VAL A 29 -36.01 14.25 -8.11
N VAL A 30 -35.21 14.60 -7.10
CA VAL A 30 -33.88 15.19 -7.27
C VAL A 30 -32.84 14.15 -6.88
N TYR A 31 -31.98 13.77 -7.81
CA TYR A 31 -30.91 12.82 -7.57
C TYR A 31 -29.74 13.54 -6.91
N LEU A 32 -29.58 13.35 -5.60
CA LEU A 32 -28.47 13.91 -4.83
C LEU A 32 -27.35 12.88 -4.74
N ALA A 33 -26.11 13.28 -5.00
CA ALA A 33 -24.92 12.63 -4.47
C ALA A 33 -24.37 13.57 -3.39
N PRO A 34 -24.81 13.44 -2.12
CA PRO A 34 -24.35 14.29 -1.06
C PRO A 34 -22.85 14.10 -0.99
N LEU A 35 -22.15 15.22 -0.99
CA LEU A 35 -20.75 15.23 -0.61
C LEU A 35 -20.63 14.50 0.74
N PRO A 36 -19.49 13.84 1.00
CA PRO A 36 -19.22 13.30 2.33
C PRO A 36 -19.53 14.37 3.38
N LEU A 37 -20.09 13.94 4.51
CA LEU A 37 -20.47 14.84 5.59
C LEU A 37 -19.34 15.86 5.85
N PRO A 38 -19.66 17.17 5.93
CA PRO A 38 -18.67 18.18 6.25
C PRO A 38 -18.22 17.94 7.68
N THR A 39 -17.11 17.20 7.83
CA THR A 39 -16.50 16.89 9.13
C THR A 39 -15.54 17.99 9.58
N ASP A 40 -15.34 19.03 8.76
CA ASP A 40 -14.31 20.08 8.92
C ASP A 40 -12.88 19.53 9.09
N LEU A 41 -12.68 18.23 8.83
CA LEU A 41 -11.39 17.57 8.85
C LEU A 41 -10.81 17.54 7.44
N PRO A 42 -9.49 17.74 7.29
CA PRO A 42 -8.85 17.58 6.01
C PRO A 42 -9.05 16.14 5.50
N ALA A 43 -9.21 15.99 4.18
CA ALA A 43 -9.22 14.67 3.56
C ALA A 43 -7.90 13.96 3.88
N GLN A 44 -7.97 12.77 4.48
CA GLN A 44 -6.81 11.97 4.85
C GLN A 44 -6.93 10.57 4.27
N ASP A 45 -5.89 10.16 3.56
CA ASP A 45 -5.70 8.80 3.08
C ASP A 45 -4.33 8.30 3.52
N TYR A 46 -4.26 7.78 4.74
CA TYR A 46 -3.03 7.22 5.31
C TYR A 46 -2.58 5.93 4.62
N GLY A 47 -3.54 5.21 4.02
CA GLY A 47 -3.28 3.93 3.38
C GLY A 47 -2.91 4.05 1.90
N HIS A 48 -3.01 5.26 1.33
CA HIS A 48 -3.00 5.47 -0.12
C HIS A 48 -4.00 4.55 -0.84
N ALA A 49 -5.12 4.21 -0.21
CA ALA A 49 -6.11 3.30 -0.80
C ALA A 49 -6.89 3.95 -1.95
N VAL A 50 -6.90 5.28 -1.98
CA VAL A 50 -7.49 6.10 -3.03
C VAL A 50 -6.42 6.47 -4.05
N GLY A 51 -6.69 6.17 -5.32
CA GLY A 51 -5.83 6.54 -6.44
C GLY A 51 -6.12 7.97 -6.90
N GLU A 52 -6.65 8.09 -8.11
CA GLU A 52 -7.06 9.37 -8.66
C GLU A 52 -8.45 9.79 -8.13
N VAL A 53 -8.58 11.07 -7.77
CA VAL A 53 -9.87 11.70 -7.45
C VAL A 53 -10.06 12.90 -8.34
N ASN A 54 -11.09 12.88 -9.18
CA ASN A 54 -11.49 14.01 -10.02
C ASN A 54 -13.01 14.21 -9.93
N ASP A 55 -13.57 15.13 -10.72
CA ASP A 55 -15.00 15.47 -10.64
C ASP A 55 -15.95 14.39 -11.17
N THR A 56 -15.44 13.37 -11.88
CA THR A 56 -16.24 12.33 -12.52
C THR A 56 -16.13 10.99 -11.79
N TYR A 57 -14.93 10.59 -11.37
CA TYR A 57 -14.67 9.32 -10.71
C TYR A 57 -13.70 9.42 -9.54
N LEU A 58 -13.73 8.38 -8.71
CA LEU A 58 -12.76 8.10 -7.66
C LEU A 58 -12.29 6.67 -7.82
N ASP A 59 -10.98 6.49 -7.99
CA ASP A 59 -10.36 5.18 -8.10
C ASP A 59 -10.03 4.64 -6.70
N PHE A 60 -10.46 3.42 -6.42
CA PHE A 60 -10.21 2.76 -5.14
C PHE A 60 -9.45 1.44 -5.34
N GLY A 61 -8.56 1.11 -4.39
CA GLY A 61 -7.78 -0.13 -4.42
C GLY A 61 -6.52 -0.08 -5.31
N VAL A 62 -6.15 1.10 -5.79
CA VAL A 62 -4.98 1.34 -6.66
C VAL A 62 -3.74 1.78 -5.88
N GLY A 63 -3.76 1.56 -4.57
CA GLY A 63 -2.75 2.09 -3.67
C GLY A 63 -1.38 1.49 -3.89
N LEU A 64 -0.38 2.37 -3.94
CA LEU A 64 1.02 1.96 -3.81
C LEU A 64 1.22 1.25 -2.46
N PRO A 65 2.25 0.38 -2.34
CA PRO A 65 2.54 -0.28 -1.07
C PRO A 65 2.63 0.77 0.05
N PRO A 66 1.95 0.54 1.19
CA PRO A 66 1.92 1.52 2.27
C PRO A 66 3.34 1.79 2.77
N VAL A 67 3.57 2.96 3.37
CA VAL A 67 4.89 3.37 3.90
C VAL A 67 5.51 2.27 4.77
N PHE A 68 4.69 1.61 5.59
CA PHE A 68 5.12 0.49 6.42
C PHE A 68 5.68 -0.70 5.61
N ALA A 69 5.11 -1.03 4.46
CA ALA A 69 5.61 -2.10 3.60
C ALA A 69 7.02 -1.78 3.08
N TRP A 70 7.27 -0.54 2.69
CA TRP A 70 8.61 -0.08 2.27
C TRP A 70 9.61 -0.05 3.44
N GLN A 71 9.17 0.39 4.61
CA GLN A 71 9.99 0.34 5.83
C GLN A 71 10.38 -1.10 6.18
N MET A 72 9.46 -2.05 6.10
CA MET A 72 9.78 -3.46 6.35
C MET A 72 10.64 -4.06 5.23
N GLY A 73 10.34 -3.77 3.96
CA GLY A 73 11.03 -4.32 2.80
C GLY A 73 12.48 -3.83 2.66
N LEU A 74 12.75 -2.55 2.95
CA LEU A 74 14.10 -1.97 2.89
C LEU A 74 14.80 -1.95 4.25
N GLY A 75 14.04 -1.69 5.31
CA GLY A 75 14.56 -1.59 6.67
C GLY A 75 15.03 -2.93 7.21
N THR A 76 14.32 -4.04 6.95
CA THR A 76 14.73 -5.36 7.46
C THR A 76 16.09 -5.80 6.91
N PRO A 77 16.36 -5.76 5.60
CA PRO A 77 17.69 -6.06 5.06
C PRO A 77 18.81 -5.18 5.64
N PHE A 78 18.55 -3.88 5.78
CA PHE A 78 19.48 -2.96 6.43
C PHE A 78 19.75 -3.36 7.89
N TRP A 79 18.69 -3.69 8.63
CA TRP A 79 18.79 -4.11 10.03
C TRP A 79 19.59 -5.41 10.19
N VAL A 80 19.43 -6.36 9.28
CA VAL A 80 20.21 -7.61 9.27
C VAL A 80 21.70 -7.34 9.08
N ILE A 81 22.06 -6.48 8.11
CA ILE A 81 23.47 -6.11 7.87
C ILE A 81 24.04 -5.39 9.10
N TRP A 82 23.31 -4.43 9.66
CA TRP A 82 23.72 -3.72 10.86
C TRP A 82 23.89 -4.65 12.06
N PHE A 83 22.94 -5.58 12.24
CA PHE A 83 23.00 -6.56 13.32
C PHE A 83 24.22 -7.47 13.18
N MET A 84 24.46 -8.01 11.99
CA MET A 84 25.58 -8.93 11.77
C MET A 84 26.95 -8.22 11.73
N GLY A 85 27.00 -6.96 11.30
CA GLY A 85 28.23 -6.19 11.17
C GLY A 85 28.66 -5.42 12.43
N LEU A 86 27.74 -5.17 13.36
CA LEU A 86 28.02 -4.39 14.58
C LEU A 86 27.51 -5.07 15.85
N PHE A 87 26.22 -5.37 15.91
CA PHE A 87 25.59 -5.88 17.15
C PHE A 87 26.09 -7.28 17.52
N ALA A 88 26.12 -8.21 16.56
CA ALA A 88 26.61 -9.56 16.77
C ALA A 88 28.11 -9.61 17.13
N PRO A 89 29.02 -8.86 16.48
CA PRO A 89 30.40 -8.71 16.96
C PRO A 89 30.49 -8.18 18.39
N ALA A 90 29.69 -7.18 18.76
CA ALA A 90 29.65 -6.66 20.14
C ALA A 90 29.15 -7.72 21.13
N LEU A 91 28.20 -8.56 20.71
CA LEU A 91 27.70 -9.68 21.51
C LEU A 91 28.76 -10.78 21.66
N VAL A 92 29.49 -11.14 20.59
CA VAL A 92 30.64 -12.07 20.63
C VAL A 92 31.72 -11.55 21.59
N TRP A 93 32.02 -10.25 21.52
CA TRP A 93 32.96 -9.60 22.42
C TRP A 93 32.53 -9.75 23.90
N LEU A 94 31.27 -9.41 24.21
CA LEU A 94 30.72 -9.48 25.56
C LEU A 94 30.68 -10.92 26.09
N LEU A 95 30.28 -11.88 25.26
CA LEU A 95 30.26 -13.29 25.62
C LEU A 95 31.68 -13.81 25.90
N THR A 96 32.66 -13.43 25.08
CA THR A 96 34.06 -13.81 25.28
C THR A 96 34.59 -13.30 26.63
N LEU A 97 34.25 -12.06 27.00
CA LEU A 97 34.56 -11.51 28.32
C LEU A 97 33.86 -12.25 29.45
N SER A 98 32.57 -12.57 29.29
CA SER A 98 31.83 -13.33 30.31
C SER A 98 32.38 -14.73 30.55
N ASN A 99 33.05 -15.30 29.54
CA ASN A 99 33.75 -16.58 29.63
C ASN A 99 35.16 -16.46 30.25
N GLY A 100 35.60 -15.26 30.64
CA GLY A 100 36.89 -15.03 31.31
C GLY A 100 38.12 -15.06 30.39
N LEU A 101 37.93 -15.00 29.07
CA LEU A 101 39.00 -15.14 28.07
C LEU A 101 39.86 -13.87 27.89
N GLY A 102 39.56 -12.81 28.63
CA GLY A 102 40.31 -11.55 28.62
C GLY A 102 39.96 -10.62 27.45
N PHE A 103 40.39 -9.35 27.57
CA PHE A 103 40.02 -8.27 26.64
C PHE A 103 40.62 -8.45 25.23
N GLU A 104 41.87 -8.93 25.17
CA GLU A 104 42.58 -9.10 23.90
C GLU A 104 41.91 -10.18 23.02
N GLN A 105 41.61 -11.36 23.58
CA GLN A 105 40.88 -12.40 22.86
C GLN A 105 39.46 -11.98 22.51
N ALA A 106 38.76 -11.26 23.40
CA ALA A 106 37.43 -10.73 23.08
C ALA A 106 37.45 -9.82 21.85
N THR A 107 38.46 -8.95 21.77
CA THR A 107 38.64 -8.03 20.63
C THR A 107 39.00 -8.78 19.36
N GLN A 108 39.92 -9.75 19.43
CA GLN A 108 40.29 -10.60 18.29
C GLN A 108 39.10 -11.39 17.75
N ASN A 109 38.37 -12.11 18.61
CA ASN A 109 37.19 -12.88 18.22
C ASN A 109 36.10 -12.02 17.57
N ALA A 110 35.87 -10.81 18.10
CA ALA A 110 34.89 -9.90 17.53
C ALA A 110 35.30 -9.42 16.14
N LEU A 111 36.59 -9.07 15.94
CA LEU A 111 37.11 -8.65 14.64
C LEU A 111 37.12 -9.78 13.61
N GLU A 112 37.43 -11.00 14.03
CA GLU A 112 37.37 -12.19 13.18
C GLU A 112 35.93 -12.54 12.78
N PHE A 113 34.96 -12.27 13.65
CA PHE A 113 33.55 -12.50 13.36
C PHE A 113 33.00 -11.55 12.29
N ILE A 114 33.42 -10.28 12.27
CA ILE A 114 32.88 -9.24 11.36
C ILE A 114 32.82 -9.68 9.89
N PRO A 115 33.90 -10.15 9.23
CA PRO A 115 33.85 -10.52 7.82
C PRO A 115 32.88 -11.67 7.56
N TYR A 116 32.87 -12.69 8.42
CA TYR A 116 31.95 -13.82 8.32
C TYR A 116 30.49 -13.39 8.57
N GLY A 117 30.26 -12.57 9.59
CA GLY A 117 28.95 -12.02 9.91
C GLY A 117 28.40 -11.17 8.76
N LEU A 118 29.23 -10.32 8.14
CA LEU A 118 28.83 -9.52 6.99
C LEU A 118 28.54 -10.37 5.76
N GLU A 119 29.30 -11.44 5.50
CA GLU A 119 29.03 -12.36 4.39
C GLU A 119 27.67 -13.06 4.56
N VAL A 120 27.43 -13.64 5.75
CA VAL A 120 26.15 -14.29 6.07
C VAL A 120 25.01 -13.27 6.06
N GLY A 121 25.22 -12.10 6.65
CA GLY A 121 24.27 -11.00 6.70
C GLY A 121 23.91 -10.47 5.32
N ALA A 122 24.87 -10.40 4.39
CA ALA A 122 24.64 -9.99 3.02
C ALA A 122 23.71 -10.96 2.29
N TRP A 123 23.94 -12.27 2.40
CA TRP A 123 23.03 -13.28 1.82
C TRP A 123 21.65 -13.25 2.46
N ALA A 124 21.60 -13.16 3.79
CA ALA A 124 20.35 -13.10 4.55
C ALA A 124 19.56 -11.80 4.29
N ALA A 125 20.21 -10.72 3.87
CA ALA A 125 19.56 -9.48 3.47
C ALA A 125 19.13 -9.51 1.99
N LEU A 126 19.99 -10.02 1.11
CA LEU A 126 19.79 -10.01 -0.34
C LEU A 126 18.65 -10.94 -0.78
N ALA A 127 18.59 -12.17 -0.26
CA ALA A 127 17.57 -13.14 -0.64
C ALA A 127 16.12 -12.65 -0.38
N PRO A 128 15.75 -12.21 0.84
CA PRO A 128 14.40 -11.70 1.09
C PRO A 128 14.14 -10.37 0.39
N LEU A 129 15.15 -9.49 0.25
CA LEU A 129 15.00 -8.25 -0.52
C LEU A 129 14.67 -8.53 -1.99
N ALA A 130 15.37 -9.48 -2.61
CA ALA A 130 15.12 -9.86 -3.99
C ALA A 130 13.71 -10.44 -4.16
N ILE A 131 13.26 -11.30 -3.25
CA ILE A 131 11.89 -11.83 -3.25
C ILE A 131 10.87 -10.71 -3.11
N TYR A 132 11.07 -9.80 -2.15
CA TYR A 132 10.17 -8.67 -1.91
C TYR A 132 10.06 -7.76 -3.14
N LEU A 133 11.19 -7.38 -3.74
CA LEU A 133 11.23 -6.55 -4.95
C LEU A 133 10.59 -7.27 -6.14
N PHE A 134 10.83 -8.57 -6.30
CA PHE A 134 10.21 -9.36 -7.36
C PHE A 134 8.68 -9.40 -7.21
N ILE A 135 8.15 -9.65 -6.01
CA ILE A 135 6.70 -9.64 -5.76
C ILE A 135 6.14 -8.25 -6.03
N THR A 136 6.79 -7.20 -5.52
CA THR A 136 6.36 -5.81 -5.69
C THR A 136 6.34 -5.42 -7.16
N PHE A 137 7.36 -5.77 -7.92
CA PHE A 137 7.42 -5.52 -9.36
C PHE A 137 6.29 -6.23 -10.12
N ASN A 138 6.08 -7.52 -9.87
CA ASN A 138 4.97 -8.26 -10.47
C ASN A 138 3.60 -7.65 -10.10
N HIS A 139 3.45 -7.14 -8.89
CA HIS A 139 2.21 -6.50 -8.47
C HIS A 139 2.01 -5.14 -9.14
N LEU A 140 3.07 -4.35 -9.29
CA LEU A 140 3.05 -3.09 -10.02
C LEU A 140 2.74 -3.28 -11.50
N ASP A 141 3.26 -4.36 -12.11
CA ASP A 141 2.97 -4.67 -13.50
C ASP A 141 1.48 -4.99 -13.72
N LYS A 142 0.86 -5.74 -12.80
CA LYS A 142 -0.58 -6.02 -12.83
C LYS A 142 -1.46 -4.77 -12.76
N TYR A 143 -1.00 -3.69 -12.13
CA TYR A 143 -1.75 -2.43 -12.12
C TYR A 143 -1.86 -1.79 -13.50
N ASN A 144 -0.99 -2.13 -14.46
CA ASN A 144 -1.13 -1.66 -15.84
C ASN A 144 -2.24 -2.42 -16.59
N GLU A 145 -2.57 -3.64 -16.17
CA GLU A 145 -3.54 -4.50 -16.84
C GLU A 145 -4.94 -4.45 -16.21
N ILE A 146 -5.03 -4.21 -14.90
CA ILE A 146 -6.29 -4.22 -14.16
C ILE A 146 -6.88 -2.81 -14.09
N VAL A 147 -8.08 -2.63 -14.64
CA VAL A 147 -8.85 -1.40 -14.44
C VAL A 147 -9.23 -1.32 -12.96
N PRO A 148 -8.84 -0.27 -12.23
CA PRO A 148 -9.20 -0.13 -10.83
C PRO A 148 -10.71 0.01 -10.67
N THR A 149 -11.26 -0.42 -9.53
CA THR A 149 -12.67 -0.20 -9.23
C THR A 149 -12.96 1.29 -9.19
N ARG A 150 -13.77 1.78 -10.14
CA ARG A 150 -14.07 3.20 -10.27
C ARG A 150 -15.43 3.49 -9.68
N PHE A 151 -15.45 4.35 -8.67
CA PHE A 151 -16.71 4.89 -8.15
C PHE A 151 -17.06 6.14 -8.95
N ASN A 152 -18.15 6.08 -9.70
CA ASN A 152 -18.67 7.26 -10.37
C ASN A 152 -19.23 8.24 -9.30
N ARG A 153 -18.57 9.38 -9.12
CA ARG A 153 -18.94 10.36 -8.08
C ARG A 153 -20.29 11.02 -8.36
N GLN A 154 -20.74 11.02 -9.62
CA GLN A 154 -22.02 11.58 -10.02
C GLN A 154 -23.15 10.55 -9.96
N ARG A 155 -22.90 9.29 -10.31
CA ARG A 155 -23.96 8.27 -10.45
C ARG A 155 -24.06 7.28 -9.29
N ARG A 156 -23.07 7.30 -8.37
CA ARG A 156 -22.94 6.33 -7.27
C ARG A 156 -23.00 4.86 -7.72
N GLU A 157 -22.54 4.61 -8.94
CA GLU A 157 -22.37 3.27 -9.50
C GLU A 157 -20.89 2.87 -9.41
N VAL A 158 -20.65 1.57 -9.28
CA VAL A 158 -19.32 0.98 -9.35
C VAL A 158 -19.14 0.46 -10.77
N CYS A 159 -18.07 0.89 -11.44
CA CYS A 159 -17.66 0.40 -12.74
C CYS A 159 -16.47 -0.54 -12.61
#